data_AF-A0A8K0KIF5-F1
#
_entry.id   AF-A0A8K0KIF5-F1
#
_cell.length_a   1.000
_cell.length_b   1.000
_cell.length_c   1.000
_cell.angle_alpha   90.00
_cell.angle_beta   90.00
_cell.angle_gamma   90.00
#
_symmetry.space_group_name_H-M   'P 1'
#
loop_
_entity.id
_entity.type
_entity.pdbx_description
1 polymer ?
#
loop_
_entity_poly.entity_id
_entity_poly.type
_entity_poly.pdbx_seq_one_letter_code
_entity_poly.pdbx_strand_id
1 'polypeptide(L)'
;MHWCGLFQVRLTDALVSSLDFKKGKEAEVAWLDAQIADTEGERDARPMDSDEEDSKVLSEKKGILKTDQIYTLEPLQPSQIPGHPTVFINELKLSDFKQVLTRNGIPSEFSGGVLWCCGGILAVRRHEAGRVILEGCLSDDYYRVRDLLYEQYAIV
;
A
#
# COMPACT_ATOMS: atom_id res chain seq x y z
N MET A 1 8.65 15.89 25.65
CA MET A 1 9.41 16.25 24.44
C MET A 1 9.47 15.02 23.56
N HIS A 2 8.60 14.90 22.55
CA HIS A 2 8.64 13.77 21.62
C HIS A 2 9.66 14.10 20.53
N TRP A 3 10.83 13.47 20.59
CA TRP A 3 11.79 13.51 19.49
C TRP A 3 11.26 12.59 18.38
N CYS A 4 10.78 13.16 17.28
CA CYS A 4 10.52 12.41 16.06
C CYS A 4 11.87 12.25 15.33
N GLY A 5 12.47 11.07 15.43
CA GLY A 5 13.66 10.74 14.65
C GLY A 5 13.25 10.42 13.21
N LEU A 6 13.79 11.18 12.26
CA LEU A 6 13.61 10.90 10.83
C LEU A 6 14.78 10.01 10.38
N PHE A 7 14.50 8.83 9.84
CA PHE A 7 15.50 7.91 9.32
C PHE A 7 15.23 7.65 7.84
N GLN A 8 16.27 7.72 7.02
CA GLN A 8 16.19 7.37 5.60
C GLN A 8 16.52 5.90 5.42
N VAL A 9 15.59 5.14 4.84
CA VAL A 9 15.75 3.73 4.50
C VAL A 9 15.52 3.54 3.00
N ARG A 10 16.21 2.58 2.38
CA ARG A 10 16.10 2.24 0.96
C ARG A 10 15.23 1.00 0.78
N LEU A 11 14.20 1.08 -0.06
CA LEU A 11 13.46 -0.11 -0.51
C LEU A 11 14.34 -0.95 -1.44
N THR A 12 14.44 -2.25 -1.19
CA THR A 12 15.09 -3.17 -2.13
C THR A 12 14.15 -3.52 -3.28
N ASP A 13 14.71 -3.84 -4.46
CA ASP A 13 13.93 -4.25 -5.63
C ASP A 13 13.15 -5.55 -5.38
N ALA A 14 13.73 -6.48 -4.61
CA ALA A 14 13.05 -7.71 -4.18
C ALA A 14 11.79 -7.42 -3.35
N LEU A 15 11.84 -6.44 -2.45
CA LEU A 15 10.68 -6.02 -1.68
C LEU A 15 9.64 -5.34 -2.58
N VAL A 16 10.05 -4.42 -3.45
CA VAL A 16 9.15 -3.76 -4.41
C VAL A 16 8.43 -4.80 -5.29
N SER A 17 9.16 -5.79 -5.77
CA SER A 17 8.61 -6.87 -6.59
C SER A 17 7.67 -7.80 -5.83
N SER A 18 7.74 -7.86 -4.50
CA SER A 18 6.87 -8.70 -3.67
C SER A 18 5.54 -8.02 -3.33
N LEU A 19 5.41 -6.72 -3.55
CA LEU A 19 4.20 -5.95 -3.22
C LEU A 19 3.07 -6.27 -4.20
N ASP A 20 1.90 -6.62 -3.65
CA ASP A 20 0.65 -6.75 -4.42
C ASP A 20 -0.07 -5.40 -4.47
N PHE A 21 0.21 -4.62 -5.51
CA PHE A 21 -0.43 -3.32 -5.72
C PHE A 21 -1.91 -3.48 -6.08
N LYS A 22 -2.78 -2.98 -5.22
CA LYS A 22 -4.20 -2.78 -5.55
C LYS A 22 -4.37 -1.37 -6.14
N LYS A 23 -4.98 -1.30 -7.31
CA LYS A 23 -5.33 -0.04 -7.95
C LYS A 23 -6.54 0.57 -7.26
N GLY A 24 -6.31 1.61 -6.46
CA GLY A 24 -7.36 2.51 -6.02
C GLY A 24 -7.73 3.53 -7.10
N LYS A 25 -8.73 4.36 -6.80
CA LYS A 25 -9.26 5.36 -7.74
C LYS A 25 -8.23 6.44 -8.12
N GLU A 26 -7.41 6.86 -7.16
CA GLU A 26 -6.45 7.97 -7.32
C GLU A 26 -5.00 7.57 -6.97
N ALA A 27 -4.79 6.38 -6.41
CA ALA A 27 -3.49 5.89 -5.99
C ALA A 27 -3.43 4.36 -6.06
N GLU A 28 -2.23 3.83 -6.27
CA GLU A 28 -1.93 2.41 -6.08
C GLU A 28 -1.42 2.21 -4.66
N VAL A 29 -1.90 1.16 -4.02
CA VAL A 29 -1.77 0.94 -2.59
C VAL A 29 -1.47 -0.52 -2.35
N ALA A 30 -0.52 -0.78 -1.48
CA ALA A 30 -0.06 -2.11 -1.12
C ALA A 30 0.30 -2.14 0.37
N TRP A 31 0.07 -3.28 1.02
CA TRP A 31 0.66 -3.54 2.33
C TRP A 31 2.14 -3.83 2.16
N LEU A 32 2.95 -3.23 3.02
CA LEU A 32 4.40 -3.42 3.04
C LEU A 32 4.81 -3.88 4.44
N ASP A 33 5.25 -5.13 4.52
CA ASP A 33 5.98 -5.65 5.67
C ASP A 33 7.40 -5.94 5.23
N ALA A 34 8.35 -5.39 5.98
CA ALA A 34 9.75 -5.57 5.70
C ALA A 34 10.57 -5.63 6.98
N GLN A 35 11.69 -6.33 6.93
CA GLN A 35 12.71 -6.29 7.96
C GLN A 35 13.79 -5.28 7.57
N ILE A 36 14.24 -4.50 8.55
CA ILE A 36 15.37 -3.60 8.37
C ILE A 36 16.66 -4.44 8.40
N ALA A 37 17.41 -4.38 7.31
CA ALA A 37 18.75 -4.95 7.21
C ALA A 37 19.79 -3.82 7.21
N ASP A 38 20.86 -4.03 7.97
CA ASP A 38 22.07 -3.22 7.91
C ASP A 38 22.89 -3.69 6.71
N THR A 39 22.67 -3.07 5.54
CA THR A 39 23.61 -3.24 4.44
C THR A 39 24.77 -2.29 4.67
N GLU A 40 25.90 -2.80 5.16
CA GLU A 40 27.18 -2.10 5.07
C GLU A 40 27.55 -1.96 3.59
N GLY A 41 27.05 -0.90 2.95
CA GLY A 41 27.41 -0.44 1.61
C GLY A 41 27.88 -1.54 0.66
N GLU A 42 26.95 -2.24 0.02
CA GLU A 42 27.28 -2.93 -1.23
C GLU A 42 27.79 -1.87 -2.21
N ARG A 43 29.10 -1.90 -2.41
CA ARG A 43 29.86 -1.11 -3.36
C ARG A 43 29.41 -1.55 -4.75
N ASP A 44 28.34 -0.95 -5.25
CA ASP A 44 27.92 -1.13 -6.64
C ASP A 44 29.05 -0.69 -7.58
N ALA A 45 29.54 -1.66 -8.34
CA ALA A 45 30.37 -1.59 -9.55
C ALA A 45 31.62 -0.68 -9.55
N ARG A 46 32.78 -1.25 -9.19
CA ARG A 46 34.05 -0.86 -9.83
C ARG A 46 34.37 -1.85 -10.95
N PRO A 47 34.44 -1.45 -12.23
CA PRO A 47 35.37 -2.10 -13.14
C PRO A 47 36.77 -1.76 -12.65
N MET A 48 37.59 -2.78 -12.41
CA MET A 48 39.02 -2.63 -12.25
C MET A 48 39.57 -1.94 -13.51
N ASP A 49 40.22 -0.81 -13.34
CA ASP A 49 41.33 -0.46 -14.21
C ASP A 49 42.53 -0.15 -13.33
N SER A 50 43.61 -0.86 -13.65
CA SER A 50 44.91 -0.87 -12.99
C SER A 50 45.61 0.47 -13.16
N ASP A 51 46.36 0.91 -12.15
CA ASP A 51 47.80 1.17 -12.27
C ASP A 51 48.39 1.54 -10.89
N GLU A 52 49.49 0.86 -10.55
CA GLU A 52 50.27 1.03 -9.32
C GLU A 52 51.17 2.28 -9.42
N GLU A 53 51.36 3.02 -8.32
CA GLU A 53 52.69 3.39 -7.80
C GLU A 53 52.64 4.13 -6.45
N ASP A 54 53.71 3.91 -5.68
CA ASP A 54 54.04 4.17 -4.27
C ASP A 54 53.78 5.58 -3.67
N SER A 55 53.44 5.64 -2.37
CA SER A 55 54.27 6.28 -1.31
C SER A 55 53.55 6.45 0.05
N LYS A 56 54.29 6.16 1.12
CA LYS A 56 53.88 6.23 2.54
C LYS A 56 53.68 7.67 3.03
N VAL A 57 52.61 7.93 3.78
CA VAL A 57 52.61 8.95 4.86
C VAL A 57 51.62 8.59 5.97
N LEU A 58 52.14 8.32 7.17
CA LEU A 58 51.37 8.40 8.41
C LEU A 58 51.00 9.87 8.64
N SER A 59 49.71 10.17 8.79
CA SER A 59 49.28 11.36 9.51
C SER A 59 47.87 11.15 10.06
N GLU A 60 47.80 11.09 11.39
CA GLU A 60 46.59 11.26 12.17
C GLU A 60 45.83 12.50 11.70
N LYS A 61 44.72 12.28 10.98
CA LYS A 61 43.70 13.30 10.75
C LYS A 61 42.31 12.67 10.87
N LYS A 62 41.74 12.89 12.06
CA LYS A 62 40.48 13.63 12.21
C LYS A 62 39.28 13.04 11.46
N GLY A 63 38.48 12.27 12.20
CA GLY A 63 37.02 12.26 12.12
C GLY A 63 36.43 12.31 10.71
N ILE A 64 36.49 11.19 9.99
CA ILE A 64 35.58 10.95 8.88
C ILE A 64 34.38 10.24 9.50
N LEU A 65 33.28 10.98 9.56
CA LEU A 65 31.93 10.55 9.90
C LEU A 65 31.72 9.11 9.42
N LYS A 66 31.25 8.21 10.29
CA LYS A 66 30.76 6.90 9.86
C LYS A 66 29.72 7.16 8.77
N THR A 67 30.16 6.85 7.58
CA THR A 67 29.52 6.91 6.28
C THR A 67 28.14 6.27 6.32
N ASP A 68 27.15 6.95 5.74
CA ASP A 68 26.09 6.35 4.93
C ASP A 68 25.66 4.93 5.34
N GLN A 69 25.24 4.74 6.59
CA GLN A 69 24.59 3.50 7.00
C GLN A 69 23.16 3.54 6.46
N ILE A 70 23.03 3.23 5.17
CA ILE A 70 21.75 3.19 4.47
C ILE A 70 21.10 1.86 4.84
N TYR A 71 20.15 1.93 5.77
CA TYR A 71 19.29 0.81 6.10
C TYR A 71 18.47 0.41 4.86
N THR A 72 18.39 -0.88 4.58
CA THR A 72 17.59 -1.42 3.49
C THR A 72 16.39 -2.19 4.03
N LEU A 73 15.28 -2.16 3.30
CA LEU A 73 14.09 -2.94 3.60
C LEU A 73 14.08 -4.21 2.75
N GLU A 74 14.12 -5.37 3.40
CA GLU A 74 14.05 -6.69 2.78
C GLU A 74 12.68 -7.34 3.03
N PRO A 75 12.17 -8.16 2.09
CA PRO A 75 10.88 -8.83 2.25
C PRO A 75 10.92 -9.84 3.39
N LEU A 76 9.88 -9.79 4.24
CA LEU A 76 9.67 -10.79 5.28
C LEU A 76 9.24 -12.13 4.66
N GLN A 77 9.55 -13.23 5.35
CA GLN A 77 9.02 -14.54 4.93
C GLN A 77 7.49 -14.54 5.04
N PRO A 78 6.76 -15.14 4.09
CA PRO A 78 5.29 -15.20 4.11
C PRO A 78 4.68 -15.79 5.38
N SER A 79 5.46 -16.60 6.12
CA SER A 79 5.06 -17.19 7.40
C SER A 79 5.05 -16.21 8.58
N GLN A 80 5.70 -15.05 8.43
CA GLN A 80 5.85 -14.03 9.47
C GLN A 80 5.02 -12.77 9.19
N ILE A 81 4.30 -12.73 8.07
CA ILE A 81 3.43 -11.61 7.71
C ILE A 81 2.15 -11.70 8.56
N PRO A 82 1.89 -10.73 9.46
CA PRO A 82 0.61 -10.68 10.16
C PRO A 82 -0.49 -10.43 9.14
N GLY A 83 -1.58 -11.21 9.19
CA GLY A 83 -2.70 -11.03 8.27
C GLY A 83 -3.23 -9.59 8.32
N HIS A 84 -3.34 -8.97 7.15
CA HIS A 84 -3.76 -7.57 7.07
C HIS A 84 -5.28 -7.44 7.29
N PRO A 85 -5.72 -6.44 8.06
CA PRO A 85 -7.13 -6.13 8.16
C PRO A 85 -7.63 -5.51 6.84
N THR A 86 -8.88 -5.78 6.49
CA THR A 86 -9.51 -5.11 5.35
C THR A 86 -9.64 -3.62 5.62
N VAL A 87 -8.89 -2.79 4.91
CA VAL A 87 -8.94 -1.33 5.06
C VAL A 87 -9.58 -0.70 3.82
N PHE A 88 -10.54 0.20 4.06
CA PHE A 88 -11.12 1.01 3.00
C PHE A 88 -10.22 2.20 2.73
N ILE A 89 -9.58 2.23 1.55
CA ILE A 89 -8.52 3.21 1.25
C ILE A 89 -9.08 4.50 0.62
N ASN A 90 -10.35 4.47 0.22
CA ASN A 90 -10.98 5.62 -0.41
C ASN A 90 -12.31 5.96 0.29
N GLU A 91 -12.64 7.25 0.29
CA GLU A 91 -13.97 7.68 0.70
C GLU A 91 -14.99 7.12 -0.29
N LEU A 92 -15.82 6.17 0.17
CA LEU A 92 -16.92 5.66 -0.63
C LEU A 92 -17.90 6.81 -0.90
N LYS A 93 -17.88 7.35 -2.13
CA LYS A 93 -18.88 8.31 -2.60
C LYS A 93 -20.02 7.53 -3.25
N LEU A 94 -21.21 7.59 -2.64
CA LEU A 94 -22.39 6.89 -3.16
C LEU A 94 -22.74 7.32 -4.60
N SER A 95 -22.40 8.56 -4.99
CA SER A 95 -22.52 9.04 -6.37
C SER A 95 -21.63 8.28 -7.36
N ASP A 96 -20.40 8.00 -6.97
CA ASP A 96 -19.42 7.33 -7.81
C ASP A 96 -19.77 5.85 -7.91
N PHE A 97 -20.14 5.25 -6.77
CA PHE A 97 -20.59 3.87 -6.73
C PHE A 97 -21.87 3.66 -7.57
N LYS A 98 -22.80 4.62 -7.57
CA LYS A 98 -23.96 4.62 -8.49
C LYS A 98 -23.53 4.53 -9.97
N GLN A 99 -22.50 5.26 -10.38
CA GLN A 99 -22.00 5.21 -11.76
C GLN A 99 -21.40 3.84 -12.09
N VAL A 100 -20.67 3.25 -11.14
CA VAL A 100 -20.09 1.90 -11.28
C VAL A 100 -21.20 0.85 -11.43
N LEU A 101 -22.24 0.92 -10.60
CA LEU A 101 -23.41 0.04 -10.69
C LEU A 101 -24.13 0.19 -12.02
N THR A 102 -24.39 1.42 -12.46
CA THR A 102 -25.03 1.71 -13.75
C THR A 102 -24.22 1.15 -14.92
N ARG A 103 -22.88 1.25 -14.88
CA ARG A 103 -21.98 0.68 -15.90
C ARG A 103 -22.04 -0.85 -15.94
N ASN A 104 -22.25 -1.48 -14.79
CA ASN A 104 -22.42 -2.93 -14.66
C ASN A 104 -23.87 -3.39 -14.89
N GLY A 105 -24.77 -2.51 -15.34
CA GLY A 105 -26.16 -2.84 -15.64
C GLY A 105 -27.07 -2.98 -14.42
N ILE A 106 -26.63 -2.52 -13.25
CA ILE A 106 -27.41 -2.58 -12.01
C ILE A 106 -28.16 -1.26 -11.82
N PRO A 107 -29.52 -1.26 -11.80
CA PRO A 107 -30.29 -0.05 -11.57
C PRO A 107 -30.07 0.41 -10.12
N SER A 108 -29.76 1.70 -9.96
CA SER A 108 -29.50 2.29 -8.64
C SER A 108 -30.12 3.67 -8.47
N GLU A 109 -30.65 3.95 -7.28
CA GLU A 109 -31.35 5.16 -6.91
C GLU A 109 -30.83 5.69 -5.56
N PHE A 110 -30.57 6.99 -5.47
CA PHE A 110 -30.11 7.59 -4.22
C PHE A 110 -31.30 8.26 -3.52
N SER A 111 -31.63 7.80 -2.32
CA SER A 111 -32.76 8.32 -1.54
C SER A 111 -32.39 8.41 -0.06
N GLY A 112 -32.53 9.61 0.53
CA GLY A 112 -32.35 9.83 1.96
C GLY A 112 -30.96 9.50 2.53
N GLY A 113 -29.90 9.63 1.72
CA GLY A 113 -28.53 9.28 2.16
C GLY A 113 -28.17 7.80 2.01
N VAL A 114 -29.07 6.98 1.45
CA VAL A 114 -28.87 5.57 1.16
C VAL A 114 -28.92 5.34 -0.35
N LEU A 115 -28.04 4.49 -0.87
CA LEU A 115 -28.04 4.08 -2.26
C LEU A 115 -28.79 2.75 -2.41
N TRP A 116 -29.97 2.80 -2.99
CA TRP A 116 -30.78 1.65 -3.33
C TRP A 116 -30.32 1.04 -4.65
N CYS A 117 -30.17 -0.27 -4.71
CA CYS A 117 -29.73 -1.02 -5.89
C CYS A 117 -30.73 -2.14 -6.19
N CYS A 118 -30.75 -2.63 -7.43
CA CYS A 118 -31.62 -3.74 -7.87
C CYS A 118 -33.11 -3.48 -7.58
N GLY A 119 -33.60 -2.27 -7.89
CA GLY A 119 -35.02 -1.92 -7.71
C GLY A 119 -35.47 -1.83 -6.25
N GLY A 120 -34.54 -1.58 -5.31
CA GLY A 120 -34.85 -1.37 -3.89
C GLY A 120 -34.61 -2.58 -2.98
N ILE A 121 -34.05 -3.67 -3.51
CA ILE A 121 -33.77 -4.90 -2.74
C ILE A 121 -32.47 -4.77 -1.93
N LEU A 122 -31.52 -3.98 -2.43
CA LEU A 122 -30.22 -3.74 -1.81
C LEU A 122 -30.08 -2.28 -1.41
N ALA A 123 -29.54 -2.02 -0.23
CA ALA A 123 -29.32 -0.70 0.32
C ALA A 123 -27.86 -0.56 0.78
N VAL A 124 -27.14 0.40 0.21
CA VAL A 124 -25.76 0.74 0.59
C VAL A 124 -25.78 2.05 1.37
N ARG A 125 -25.26 2.03 2.59
CA ARG A 125 -25.14 3.20 3.45
C ARG A 125 -23.69 3.41 3.86
N ARG A 126 -23.26 4.67 3.84
CA ARG A 126 -21.99 5.10 4.42
C ARG A 126 -22.22 5.58 5.86
N HIS A 127 -21.45 5.05 6.80
CA HIS A 127 -21.37 5.57 8.17
C HIS A 127 -20.21 6.57 8.27
N GLU A 128 -20.35 7.58 9.13
CA GLU A 128 -19.37 8.67 9.32
C GLU A 128 -18.00 8.17 9.84
N ALA A 129 -17.96 6.95 10.38
CA ALA A 129 -16.75 6.32 10.92
C ALA A 129 -15.96 5.50 9.88
N GLY A 130 -16.10 5.80 8.57
CA GLY A 130 -15.43 5.07 7.49
C GLY A 130 -15.93 3.64 7.28
N ARG A 131 -17.09 3.29 7.85
CA ARG A 131 -17.73 1.97 7.68
C ARG A 131 -18.79 2.03 6.60
N VAL A 132 -18.85 1.01 5.76
CA VAL A 132 -19.91 0.84 4.77
C VAL A 132 -20.82 -0.29 5.22
N ILE A 133 -22.13 -0.05 5.17
CA ILE A 133 -23.16 -1.03 5.51
C ILE A 133 -23.86 -1.39 4.20
N LEU A 134 -23.87 -2.68 3.87
CA LEU A 134 -24.59 -3.24 2.73
C LEU A 134 -25.73 -4.11 3.28
N GLU A 135 -26.96 -3.61 3.21
CA GLU A 135 -28.17 -4.29 3.65
C GLU A 135 -28.96 -4.83 2.45
N GLY A 136 -29.56 -6.01 2.57
CA GLY A 136 -30.45 -6.55 1.54
C GLY A 136 -30.54 -8.06 1.53
N CYS A 137 -31.31 -8.60 0.58
CA CYS A 137 -31.49 -10.03 0.42
C CYS A 137 -30.27 -10.69 -0.23
N LEU A 138 -29.82 -11.82 0.34
CA LEU A 138 -28.79 -12.68 -0.25
C LEU A 138 -29.26 -13.16 -1.63
N SER A 139 -28.63 -12.64 -2.68
CA SER A 139 -28.94 -12.87 -4.08
C SER A 139 -27.66 -12.73 -4.90
N ASP A 140 -27.66 -13.19 -6.16
CA ASP A 140 -26.50 -13.01 -7.04
C ASP A 140 -26.10 -11.55 -7.20
N ASP A 141 -27.10 -10.66 -7.19
CA ASP A 141 -26.88 -9.22 -7.24
C ASP A 141 -26.20 -8.69 -5.97
N TYR A 142 -26.52 -9.23 -4.78
CA TYR A 142 -25.81 -8.89 -3.54
C TYR A 142 -24.31 -9.18 -3.68
N TYR A 143 -23.97 -10.37 -4.18
CA TYR A 143 -22.57 -10.76 -4.37
C TYR A 143 -21.88 -9.88 -5.40
N ARG A 144 -22.53 -9.55 -6.53
CA ARG A 144 -21.99 -8.61 -7.52
C ARG A 144 -21.71 -7.23 -6.94
N VAL A 145 -22.68 -6.65 -6.22
CA VAL A 145 -22.54 -5.33 -5.60
C VAL A 145 -21.43 -5.34 -4.56
N ARG A 146 -21.35 -6.41 -3.74
CA ARG A 146 -20.29 -6.59 -2.76
C ARG A 146 -18.93 -6.67 -3.45
N ASP A 147 -18.78 -7.51 -4.45
CA ASP A 147 -17.49 -7.71 -5.12
C ASP A 147 -17.00 -6.42 -5.79
N LEU A 148 -17.89 -5.66 -6.44
CA LEU A 148 -17.59 -4.31 -6.97
C LEU A 148 -17.15 -3.32 -5.88
N LEU A 149 -17.75 -3.42 -4.69
CA LEU A 149 -17.43 -2.55 -3.57
C LEU A 149 -16.06 -2.88 -2.98
N TYR A 150 -15.73 -4.16 -2.81
CA TYR A 150 -14.41 -4.58 -2.34
C TYR A 150 -13.33 -4.30 -3.37
N GLU A 151 -13.56 -4.59 -4.65
CA GLU A 151 -12.57 -4.41 -5.71
C GLU A 151 -12.11 -2.96 -5.86
N GLN A 152 -13.02 -1.98 -5.66
CA GLN A 152 -12.69 -0.57 -5.84
C GLN A 152 -12.32 0.18 -4.57
N TYR A 153 -12.74 -0.31 -3.40
CA TYR A 153 -12.66 0.47 -2.17
C TYR A 153 -11.94 -0.25 -1.02
N ALA A 154 -11.66 -1.55 -1.10
CA ALA A 154 -10.99 -2.30 -0.03
C ALA A 154 -9.69 -2.97 -0.51
N ILE A 155 -8.66 -2.92 0.34
CA ILE A 155 -7.56 -3.89 0.27
C ILE A 155 -7.80 -4.94 1.35
N VAL A 156 -7.70 -6.21 0.95
CA VAL A 156 -7.75 -7.40 1.81
C VAL A 156 -6.35 -7.96 1.95
#